data_AF-A0A2G7FSL9-F1
#
_entry.id   AF-A0A2G7FSL9-F1
#
_cell.length_a   1.000
_cell.length_b   1.000
_cell.length_c   1.000
_cell.angle_alpha   90.00
_cell.angle_beta   90.00
_cell.angle_gamma   90.00
#
_symmetry.space_group_name_H-M   'P 1'
#
loop_
_entity.id
_entity.type
_entity.pdbx_description
1 polymer ?
#
loop_
_entity_poly.entity_id
_entity_poly.type
_entity_poly.pdbx_seq_one_letter_code
_entity_poly.pdbx_strand_id
1 'polypeptide(L)'
;MSKRSRSISRSPSVGEPPETSSRPSSPAFSITSVERPKKHLSDTANSSTEVMHCSLPPHRETLSFPSYDDYEVHYKQTHVNRCTACGKNFPTDRFLNLHIEENHDPLIAAKKDRGEKTYGCFIEDCERKCSTPQKRRMHLIDKHMFPKVNCSGEAKSVHSI
;
A
#
# COMPACT_ATOMS: atom_id res chain seq x y z
N MET A 1 -52.44 2.94 -17.31
CA MET A 1 -52.54 2.29 -15.98
C MET A 1 -53.34 1.01 -16.14
N SER A 2 -52.69 -0.15 -16.15
CA SER A 2 -53.37 -1.46 -16.28
C SER A 2 -53.35 -2.20 -14.94
N LYS A 3 -54.52 -2.63 -14.47
CA LYS A 3 -54.76 -3.34 -13.22
C LYS A 3 -54.94 -4.84 -13.46
N ARG A 4 -54.38 -5.68 -12.57
CA ARG A 4 -54.82 -7.00 -12.04
C ARG A 4 -53.60 -7.92 -11.82
N SER A 5 -53.48 -8.84 -10.87
CA SER A 5 -54.04 -9.13 -9.53
C SER A 5 -53.65 -10.59 -9.24
N ARG A 6 -53.03 -10.88 -8.07
CA ARG A 6 -52.95 -12.19 -7.33
C ARG A 6 -52.32 -13.40 -8.07
N SER A 7 -51.65 -14.39 -7.47
CA SER A 7 -51.52 -14.87 -6.08
C SER A 7 -50.40 -15.94 -5.97
N ILE A 8 -49.61 -15.87 -4.89
CA ILE A 8 -49.23 -16.94 -3.93
C ILE A 8 -49.41 -18.43 -4.34
N SER A 9 -48.33 -19.22 -4.30
CA SER A 9 -48.14 -20.39 -3.37
C SER A 9 -46.98 -21.35 -3.72
N ARG A 10 -46.27 -21.77 -2.65
CA ARG A 10 -45.70 -23.11 -2.35
C ARG A 10 -44.34 -23.57 -2.93
N SER A 11 -43.33 -23.59 -2.04
CA SER A 11 -42.27 -24.62 -1.89
C SER A 11 -42.88 -25.96 -1.40
N PRO A 12 -42.16 -27.09 -1.13
CA PRO A 12 -40.71 -27.39 -1.15
C PRO A 12 -40.33 -28.77 -1.77
N SER A 13 -39.03 -29.10 -1.91
CA SER A 13 -38.59 -30.50 -1.85
C SER A 13 -37.10 -30.63 -1.45
N VAL A 14 -36.88 -31.57 -0.53
CA VAL A 14 -35.63 -32.01 0.10
C VAL A 14 -35.02 -33.15 -0.74
N GLY A 15 -33.69 -33.24 -0.80
CA GLY A 15 -32.99 -34.38 -1.39
C GLY A 15 -31.47 -34.28 -1.24
N GLU A 16 -30.94 -35.10 -0.34
CA GLU A 16 -29.55 -35.29 0.12
C GLU A 16 -28.51 -35.71 -0.95
N PRO A 17 -27.19 -35.68 -0.62
CA PRO A 17 -26.07 -35.81 -1.56
C PRO A 17 -25.63 -37.27 -1.76
N PRO A 18 -24.90 -37.59 -2.84
CA PRO A 18 -24.18 -38.85 -2.93
C PRO A 18 -22.71 -38.66 -2.51
N GLU A 19 -22.36 -39.33 -1.41
CA GLU A 19 -21.01 -39.76 -1.07
C GLU A 19 -20.47 -40.70 -2.16
N THR A 20 -19.32 -40.40 -2.76
CA THR A 20 -18.46 -41.45 -3.33
C THR A 20 -17.00 -41.23 -2.98
N SER A 21 -16.50 -42.22 -2.26
CA SER A 21 -15.13 -42.44 -1.82
C SER A 21 -14.20 -42.68 -3.01
N SER A 22 -13.06 -42.00 -3.06
CA SER A 22 -11.86 -42.44 -3.77
C SER A 22 -10.63 -41.69 -3.25
N ARG A 23 -9.92 -42.34 -2.32
CA ARG A 23 -8.55 -42.00 -1.90
C ARG A 23 -7.57 -42.40 -3.01
N PRO A 24 -6.59 -41.56 -3.35
CA PRO A 24 -5.31 -42.03 -3.86
C PRO A 24 -4.23 -41.96 -2.78
N SER A 25 -3.50 -43.06 -2.66
CA SER A 25 -2.36 -43.30 -1.78
C SER A 25 -1.17 -42.37 -2.08
N SER A 26 -0.48 -41.98 -1.02
CA SER A 26 0.77 -41.20 -1.00
C SER A 26 1.88 -41.78 -1.86
N PRO A 27 2.87 -40.96 -2.24
CA PRO A 27 4.26 -41.32 -2.07
C PRO A 27 4.84 -40.53 -0.88
N ALA A 28 5.46 -41.26 0.03
CA ALA A 28 6.15 -40.74 1.19
C ALA A 28 7.29 -39.81 0.74
N PHE A 29 7.17 -38.52 1.01
CA PHE A 29 8.32 -37.62 0.99
C PHE A 29 9.10 -37.86 2.28
N SER A 30 10.25 -38.50 2.12
CA SER A 30 11.26 -38.63 3.17
C SER A 30 11.67 -37.24 3.63
N ILE A 31 11.16 -36.83 4.79
CA ILE A 31 11.70 -35.74 5.59
C ILE A 31 13.11 -36.14 6.02
N THR A 32 14.10 -35.86 5.17
CA THR A 32 15.49 -35.77 5.62
C THR A 32 15.54 -34.66 6.65
N SER A 33 15.75 -35.04 7.91
CA SER A 33 16.09 -34.15 9.01
C SER A 33 17.30 -33.31 8.60
N VAL A 34 17.06 -32.12 8.07
CA VAL A 34 18.10 -31.10 7.91
C VAL A 34 18.45 -30.68 9.33
N GLU A 35 19.59 -31.18 9.79
CA GLU A 35 20.20 -30.80 11.05
C GLU A 35 20.27 -29.28 11.10
N ARG A 36 19.43 -28.69 11.96
CA ARG A 36 19.53 -27.29 12.33
C ARG A 36 20.90 -27.11 12.96
N PRO A 37 21.85 -26.34 12.38
CA PRO A 37 23.07 -26.03 13.07
C PRO A 37 22.68 -25.23 14.31
N LYS A 38 22.83 -25.85 15.49
CA LYS A 38 22.80 -25.15 16.76
C LYS A 38 23.97 -24.17 16.70
N LYS A 39 23.68 -22.94 16.29
CA LYS A 39 24.63 -21.83 16.41
C LYS A 39 24.78 -21.60 17.91
N HIS A 40 25.82 -22.23 18.44
CA HIS A 40 26.39 -22.00 19.74
C HIS A 40 26.59 -20.50 19.91
N LEU A 41 25.86 -19.89 20.85
CA LEU A 41 26.09 -18.53 21.30
C LEU A 41 27.49 -18.51 21.91
N SER A 42 28.49 -18.17 21.11
CA SER A 42 29.79 -17.78 21.63
C SER A 42 29.64 -16.36 22.15
N ASP A 43 29.43 -16.28 23.46
CA ASP A 43 29.76 -15.14 24.28
C ASP A 43 31.23 -14.78 23.99
N THR A 44 31.44 -13.74 23.20
CA THR A 44 32.77 -13.19 22.93
C THR A 44 32.59 -11.69 22.98
N ALA A 45 33.07 -11.13 24.08
CA ALA A 45 33.12 -9.70 24.36
C ALA A 45 34.01 -8.99 23.33
N ASN A 46 33.46 -8.73 22.16
CA ASN A 46 33.86 -7.64 21.29
C ASN A 46 32.70 -6.66 21.30
N SER A 47 32.87 -5.53 21.98
CA SER A 47 31.98 -4.37 21.83
C SER A 47 32.24 -3.73 20.46
N SER A 48 32.06 -4.49 19.38
CA SER A 48 31.90 -3.95 18.05
C SER A 48 30.58 -3.20 18.06
N THR A 49 30.63 -1.87 17.94
CA THR A 49 29.45 -1.06 17.61
C THR A 49 28.76 -1.72 16.42
N GLU A 50 27.59 -2.31 16.64
CA GLU A 50 26.83 -2.96 15.57
C GLU A 50 26.36 -1.87 14.60
N VAL A 51 27.06 -1.74 13.47
CA VAL A 51 26.73 -0.77 12.41
C VAL A 51 25.61 -1.37 11.57
N MET A 52 24.51 -0.63 11.42
CA MET A 52 23.36 -1.05 10.62
C MET A 52 23.59 -0.67 9.16
N HIS A 53 23.25 -1.56 8.24
CA HIS A 53 23.53 -1.35 6.82
C HIS A 53 22.27 -1.46 5.96
N CYS A 54 22.08 -0.54 5.01
CA CYS A 54 21.03 -0.60 4.00
C CYS A 54 21.65 -0.82 2.60
N SER A 55 21.26 -1.91 1.91
CA SER A 55 21.68 -2.21 0.53
C SER A 55 20.48 -2.35 -0.43
N LEU A 56 19.30 -1.89 -0.02
CA LEU A 56 18.09 -2.05 -0.82
C LEU A 56 18.07 -1.02 -1.96
N PRO A 57 17.58 -1.40 -3.16
CA PRO A 57 17.28 -0.43 -4.22
C PRO A 57 16.37 0.68 -3.66
N PRO A 58 16.65 1.98 -3.87
CA PRO A 58 17.39 2.60 -4.98
C PRO A 58 18.88 2.87 -4.76
N HIS A 59 19.47 2.44 -3.65
CA HIS A 59 20.87 2.72 -3.37
C HIS A 59 21.77 1.95 -4.33
N ARG A 60 22.79 2.65 -4.87
CA ARG A 60 23.85 2.01 -5.64
C ARG A 60 24.95 1.44 -4.74
N GLU A 61 25.04 1.95 -3.51
CA GLU A 61 26.06 1.62 -2.52
C GLU A 61 25.41 1.30 -1.18
N THR A 62 26.09 0.51 -0.36
CA THR A 62 25.59 0.14 0.97
C THR A 62 25.76 1.30 1.95
N LEU A 63 24.64 1.88 2.42
CA LEU A 63 24.66 2.92 3.43
C LEU A 63 24.86 2.31 4.82
N SER A 64 25.68 2.97 5.65
CA SER A 64 26.05 2.49 6.99
C SER A 64 25.59 3.50 8.03
N PHE A 65 24.92 3.03 9.09
CA PHE A 65 24.32 3.83 10.14
C PHE A 65 24.87 3.41 11.51
N PRO A 66 25.21 4.38 12.38
CA PRO A 66 25.81 4.10 13.68
C PRO A 66 24.79 3.62 14.73
N SER A 67 23.49 3.85 14.50
CA SER A 67 22.39 3.45 15.39
C SER A 67 21.25 2.79 14.62
N TYR A 68 20.46 1.98 15.33
CA TYR A 68 19.21 1.42 14.83
C TYR A 68 18.18 2.51 14.49
N ASP A 69 18.06 3.54 15.33
CA ASP A 69 17.09 4.63 15.11
C ASP A 69 17.36 5.37 13.79
N ASP A 70 18.62 5.64 13.47
CA ASP A 70 19.03 6.30 12.22
C ASP A 70 18.68 5.44 11.00
N TYR A 71 18.89 4.12 11.11
CA TYR A 71 18.49 3.18 10.06
C TYR A 71 16.97 3.12 9.90
N GLU A 72 16.20 3.15 10.98
CA GLU A 72 14.73 3.13 10.92
C GLU A 72 14.17 4.40 10.27
N VAL A 73 14.70 5.57 10.62
CA VAL A 73 14.34 6.85 9.99
C VAL A 73 14.67 6.80 8.51
N HIS A 74 15.87 6.33 8.15
CA HIS A 74 16.27 6.14 6.77
C HIS A 74 15.31 5.21 6.01
N TYR A 75 14.98 4.07 6.59
CA TYR A 75 14.11 3.07 5.98
C TYR A 75 12.72 3.64 5.71
N LYS A 76 12.14 4.33 6.71
CA LYS A 76 10.84 5.00 6.61
C LYS A 76 10.82 6.12 5.56
N GLN A 77 11.92 6.82 5.35
CA GLN A 77 11.98 7.91 4.37
C GLN A 77 12.29 7.42 2.95
N THR A 78 13.07 6.36 2.83
CA THR A 78 13.68 5.97 1.56
C THR A 78 13.02 4.76 0.90
N HIS A 79 12.51 3.84 1.71
CA HIS A 79 11.97 2.56 1.25
C HIS A 79 10.47 2.43 1.51
N VAL A 80 9.94 3.09 2.54
CA VAL A 80 8.51 3.09 2.83
C VAL A 80 7.80 4.08 1.88
N ASN A 81 6.63 3.69 1.37
CA ASN A 81 5.79 4.46 0.45
C ASN A 81 6.47 4.86 -0.88
N ARG A 82 7.32 3.98 -1.43
CA ARG A 82 7.95 4.17 -2.73
C ARG A 82 7.03 3.75 -3.87
N CYS A 83 6.80 4.64 -4.83
CA CYS A 83 6.09 4.28 -6.07
C CYS A 83 6.97 3.40 -6.95
N THR A 84 6.48 2.22 -7.32
CA THR A 84 7.19 1.27 -8.19
C THR A 84 7.29 1.74 -9.64
N ALA A 85 6.35 2.56 -10.10
CA ALA A 85 6.31 3.04 -11.48
C ALA A 85 7.30 4.20 -11.75
N CYS A 86 7.44 5.15 -10.82
CA CYS A 86 8.29 6.32 -11.00
C CYS A 86 9.44 6.46 -9.98
N GLY A 87 9.49 5.60 -8.96
CA GLY A 87 10.54 5.62 -7.96
C GLY A 87 10.50 6.82 -6.99
N LYS A 88 9.37 7.53 -6.90
CA LYS A 88 9.19 8.63 -5.94
C LYS A 88 8.77 8.09 -4.57
N ASN A 89 9.32 8.65 -3.50
CA ASN A 89 8.94 8.33 -2.12
C ASN A 89 7.92 9.35 -1.60
N PHE A 90 6.98 8.89 -0.78
CA PHE A 90 5.91 9.70 -0.23
C PHE A 90 5.86 9.61 1.30
N PRO A 91 5.40 10.65 2.01
CA PRO A 91 5.42 10.66 3.47
C PRO A 91 4.40 9.68 4.09
N THR A 92 3.28 9.42 3.43
CA THR A 92 2.27 8.44 3.88
C THR A 92 1.76 7.58 2.74
N ASP A 93 1.22 6.40 3.07
CA ASP A 93 0.55 5.49 2.12
C ASP A 93 -0.57 6.18 1.35
N ARG A 94 -1.32 7.08 2.01
CA ARG A 94 -2.40 7.83 1.36
C ARG A 94 -1.88 8.69 0.19
N PHE A 95 -0.75 9.38 0.38
CA PHE A 95 -0.15 10.18 -0.70
C PHE A 95 0.37 9.30 -1.84
N LEU A 96 0.95 8.13 -1.52
CA LEU A 96 1.38 7.17 -2.53
C LEU A 96 0.19 6.66 -3.35
N ASN A 97 -0.90 6.25 -2.71
CA ASN A 97 -2.10 5.75 -3.41
C ASN A 97 -2.72 6.83 -4.31
N LEU A 98 -2.88 8.06 -3.80
CA LEU A 98 -3.36 9.19 -4.60
C LEU A 98 -2.44 9.48 -5.80
N HIS A 99 -1.12 9.40 -5.59
CA HIS A 99 -0.16 9.57 -6.67
C HIS A 99 -0.32 8.50 -7.75
N ILE A 100 -0.44 7.23 -7.38
CA ILE A 100 -0.63 6.12 -8.32
C ILE A 100 -1.94 6.30 -9.10
N GLU A 101 -3.05 6.55 -8.40
CA GLU A 101 -4.36 6.78 -9.02
C GLU A 101 -4.33 7.96 -10.01
N GLU A 102 -3.69 9.07 -9.66
CA GLU A 102 -3.72 10.29 -10.48
C GLU A 102 -2.70 10.32 -11.61
N ASN A 103 -1.56 9.64 -11.47
CA ASN A 103 -0.43 9.75 -12.40
C ASN A 103 -0.17 8.45 -13.18
N HIS A 104 -0.55 7.30 -12.64
CA HIS A 104 -0.18 6.01 -13.19
C HIS A 104 -1.38 5.14 -13.57
N ASP A 105 -2.59 5.43 -13.09
CA ASP A 105 -3.79 4.69 -13.47
C ASP A 105 -4.43 5.25 -14.76
N PRO A 106 -4.33 4.54 -15.90
CA PRO A 106 -4.91 4.99 -17.17
C PRO A 106 -6.45 4.99 -17.14
N LEU A 107 -7.09 4.18 -16.29
CA LEU A 107 -8.56 4.18 -16.13
C LEU A 107 -9.01 5.47 -15.45
N ILE A 108 -8.28 5.91 -14.44
CA ILE A 108 -8.55 7.18 -13.75
C ILE A 108 -8.26 8.36 -14.70
N ALA A 109 -7.21 8.29 -15.51
CA ALA A 109 -6.97 9.29 -16.56
C ALA A 109 -8.16 9.38 -17.54
N ALA A 110 -8.68 8.24 -18.02
CA ALA A 110 -9.85 8.22 -18.91
C ALA A 110 -11.14 8.70 -18.21
N LYS A 111 -11.31 8.47 -16.90
CA LYS A 111 -12.43 9.00 -16.11
C LYS A 111 -12.32 10.51 -15.93
N LYS A 112 -11.11 11.02 -15.73
CA LYS A 112 -10.82 12.45 -15.64
C LYS A 112 -11.17 13.16 -16.95
N ASP A 113 -10.83 12.56 -18.10
CA ASP A 113 -11.16 13.12 -19.41
C ASP A 113 -12.68 13.15 -19.68
N ARG A 114 -13.43 12.23 -19.05
CA ARG A 114 -14.91 12.24 -19.00
C ARG A 114 -15.49 13.26 -18.02
N GLY A 115 -14.66 13.95 -17.23
CA GLY A 115 -15.08 14.95 -16.25
C GLY A 115 -15.49 14.38 -14.89
N GLU A 116 -15.18 13.12 -14.59
CA GLU A 116 -15.48 12.51 -13.29
C GLU A 116 -14.58 13.07 -12.18
N LYS A 117 -15.02 12.92 -10.93
CA LYS A 117 -14.28 13.36 -9.74
C LYS A 117 -13.20 12.34 -9.38
N THR A 118 -11.98 12.54 -9.87
CA THR A 118 -10.86 11.62 -9.66
C THR A 118 -9.92 12.04 -8.53
N TYR A 119 -9.92 13.31 -8.13
CA TYR A 119 -8.96 13.83 -7.15
C TYR A 119 -9.45 13.65 -5.70
N GLY A 120 -9.04 12.59 -4.99
CA GLY A 120 -9.35 12.37 -3.55
C GLY A 120 -8.72 13.40 -2.57
N CYS A 121 -9.27 13.59 -1.38
CA CYS A 121 -8.64 14.44 -0.36
C CYS A 121 -7.35 13.81 0.19
N PHE A 122 -6.40 14.64 0.63
CA PHE A 122 -5.15 14.19 1.26
C PHE A 122 -5.33 13.70 2.70
N ILE A 123 -6.42 14.07 3.37
CA ILE A 123 -6.72 13.64 4.73
C ILE A 123 -7.39 12.27 4.70
N GLU A 124 -6.92 11.33 5.53
CA GLU A 124 -7.40 9.95 5.59
C GLU A 124 -8.87 9.86 6.03
N ASP A 125 -9.27 10.71 6.98
CA ASP A 125 -10.66 10.84 7.43
C ASP A 125 -11.58 11.57 6.43
N CYS A 126 -11.09 11.84 5.21
CA CYS A 126 -11.85 12.55 4.20
C CYS A 126 -11.91 11.82 2.86
N GLU A 127 -13.07 11.23 2.57
CA GLU A 127 -13.33 10.50 1.33
C GLU A 127 -13.77 11.39 0.17
N ARG A 128 -13.72 12.72 0.32
CA ARG A 128 -14.20 13.65 -0.70
C ARG A 128 -13.33 13.60 -1.94
N LYS A 129 -13.93 13.35 -3.11
CA LYS A 129 -13.29 13.46 -4.42
C LYS A 129 -13.65 14.77 -5.13
N CYS A 130 -12.66 15.39 -5.75
CA CYS A 130 -12.75 16.66 -6.47
C CYS A 130 -12.53 16.42 -7.98
N SER A 131 -13.07 17.31 -8.81
CA SER A 131 -12.85 17.23 -10.27
C SER A 131 -11.53 17.83 -10.72
N THR A 132 -10.98 18.78 -9.96
CA THR A 132 -9.74 19.47 -10.31
C THR A 132 -8.84 19.65 -9.09
N PRO A 133 -7.51 19.75 -9.27
CA PRO A 133 -6.59 19.99 -8.17
C PRO A 133 -6.84 21.34 -7.49
N GLN A 134 -7.31 22.36 -8.21
CA GLN A 134 -7.70 23.65 -7.64
C GLN A 134 -8.88 23.49 -6.67
N LYS A 135 -9.90 22.68 -7.03
CA LYS A 135 -11.03 22.38 -6.13
C LYS A 135 -10.60 21.56 -4.91
N ARG A 136 -9.63 20.64 -5.08
CA ARG A 136 -9.01 19.94 -3.95
C ARG A 136 -8.32 20.93 -3.01
N ARG A 137 -7.58 21.90 -3.52
CA ARG A 137 -6.95 22.89 -2.66
C ARG A 137 -7.97 23.71 -1.87
N MET A 138 -9.01 24.19 -2.55
CA MET A 138 -10.09 24.92 -1.88
C MET A 138 -10.75 24.06 -0.80
N HIS A 139 -10.92 22.76 -1.06
CA HIS A 139 -11.39 21.80 -0.06
C HIS A 139 -10.59 21.82 1.23
N LEU A 140 -9.26 21.74 1.11
CA LEU A 140 -8.34 21.63 2.24
C LEU A 140 -8.38 22.90 3.06
N ILE A 141 -8.52 24.04 2.41
CA ILE A 141 -8.68 25.33 3.07
C ILE A 141 -10.04 25.41 3.78
N ASP A 142 -11.14 25.09 3.10
CA ASP A 142 -12.49 25.32 3.65
C ASP A 142 -12.91 24.28 4.69
N LYS A 143 -12.52 23.01 4.51
CA LYS A 143 -12.94 21.89 5.38
C LYS A 143 -11.87 21.46 6.36
N HIS A 144 -10.60 21.57 5.99
CA HIS A 144 -9.48 21.19 6.85
C HIS A 144 -8.71 22.41 7.39
N MET A 145 -9.20 23.63 7.13
CA MET A 145 -8.63 24.89 7.63
C MET A 145 -7.13 25.04 7.32
N PHE A 146 -6.68 24.48 6.19
CA PHE A 146 -5.29 24.63 5.78
C PHE A 146 -4.97 26.11 5.50
N PRO A 147 -3.82 26.62 5.98
CA PRO A 147 -3.45 28.02 5.79
C PRO A 147 -3.26 28.33 4.30
N LYS A 148 -3.95 29.38 3.81
CA LYS A 148 -3.91 29.81 2.40
C LYS A 148 -2.50 30.20 1.93
N VAL A 149 -1.63 30.59 2.87
CA VAL A 149 -0.28 31.11 2.63
C VAL A 149 0.74 30.05 2.18
N ASN A 150 0.52 28.77 2.47
CA ASN A 150 1.52 27.72 2.24
C ASN A 150 1.29 26.87 0.98
N CYS A 151 0.54 27.38 0.00
CA CYS A 151 0.41 26.65 -1.26
C CYS A 151 0.82 27.48 -2.49
N SER A 152 1.98 28.13 -2.47
CA SER A 152 2.72 28.24 -3.73
C SER A 152 3.08 26.83 -4.18
N GLY A 153 2.62 26.45 -5.37
CA GLY A 153 2.87 25.13 -5.96
C GLY A 153 4.32 24.97 -6.39
N GLU A 154 5.26 25.02 -5.45
CA GLU A 154 6.60 24.51 -5.69
C GLU A 154 6.66 23.08 -5.15
N ALA A 155 6.48 22.12 -6.06
CA ALA A 155 7.17 20.86 -5.94
C ALA A 155 8.67 21.18 -6.00
N LYS A 156 9.25 21.62 -4.86
CA LYS A 156 10.69 21.53 -4.67
C LYS A 156 10.98 20.05 -4.64
N SER A 157 11.37 19.56 -5.82
CA SER A 157 12.21 18.39 -5.95
C SER A 157 13.35 18.59 -4.96
N VAL A 158 13.23 17.95 -3.79
CA VAL A 158 14.36 17.77 -2.89
C VAL A 158 15.24 16.74 -3.58
N HIS A 159 16.04 17.23 -4.53
CA HIS A 159 17.24 16.59 -5.00
C HIS A 159 18.24 16.56 -3.84
N SER A 160 18.88 15.40 -3.69
CA SER A 160 20.09 15.17 -2.90
C SER A 160 20.00 15.48 -1.42
N ILE A 161 19.87 14.43 -0.61
CA ILE A 161 21.03 13.80 0.04
C ILE A 161 20.87 12.28 -0.09
#